data_AF-A0A1F6CZ73-F1
#
_entry.id   AF-A0A1F6CZ73-F1
#
_cell.length_a   1.000
_cell.length_b   1.000
_cell.length_c   1.000
_cell.angle_alpha   90.00
_cell.angle_beta   90.00
_cell.angle_gamma   90.00
#
_symmetry.space_group_name_H-M   'P 1'
#
loop_
_entity.id
_entity.type
_entity.pdbx_description
1 polymer ?
#
loop_
_entity_poly.entity_id
_entity_poly.type
_entity_poly.pdbx_seq_one_letter_code
_entity_poly.pdbx_strand_id
1 'polypeptide(L)'
;MAAVEELSSRLGSLAKGGVVVFGTVEIVVALLLIVGLFTQIAALLGIVIALKMLWFGETYPRFIHHEKATYLLLLVILLSLLVTGAGAFAIDLPL
;
A
#
# COMPACT_ATOMS: atom_id res chain seq x y z
N MET A 1 19.85 -2.50 -3.99
CA MET A 1 20.38 -3.73 -3.36
C MET A 1 20.63 -3.57 -1.87
N ALA A 2 21.27 -2.49 -1.40
CA ALA A 2 21.57 -2.26 0.02
C ALA A 2 20.37 -2.39 0.99
N ALA A 3 19.18 -1.89 0.61
CA ALA A 3 17.98 -2.01 1.45
C ALA A 3 17.48 -3.46 1.58
N VAL A 4 17.46 -4.22 0.49
CA VAL A 4 17.08 -5.65 0.49
C VAL A 4 18.06 -6.48 1.33
N GLU A 5 19.32 -6.10 1.34
CA GLU A 5 20.38 -6.74 2.13
C GLU A 5 20.21 -6.45 3.63
N GLU A 6 19.84 -5.22 3.98
CA GLU A 6 19.44 -4.84 5.35
C GLU A 6 18.19 -5.59 5.83
N LEU A 7 17.20 -5.80 4.96
CA LEU A 7 16.02 -6.58 5.30
C LEU A 7 16.34 -8.08 5.38
N SER A 8 17.22 -8.57 4.50
CA SER A 8 17.69 -9.97 4.47
C SER A 8 18.50 -10.34 5.70
N SER A 9 19.20 -9.40 6.35
CA SER A 9 19.90 -9.66 7.60
C SER A 9 18.95 -9.86 8.78
N ARG A 10 17.74 -9.27 8.73
CA ARG A 10 16.70 -9.41 9.76
C ARG A 10 15.75 -10.57 9.52
N LEU A 11 15.41 -10.86 8.26
CA LEU A 11 14.36 -11.82 7.88
C LEU A 11 14.89 -13.01 7.05
N GLY A 12 16.19 -13.10 6.81
CA GLY A 12 16.80 -14.19 6.06
C GLY A 12 16.40 -14.20 4.58
N SER A 13 16.31 -15.40 3.99
CA SER A 13 15.99 -15.59 2.57
C SER A 13 14.59 -15.13 2.18
N LEU A 14 13.66 -15.05 3.15
CA LEU A 14 12.28 -14.59 2.95
C LEU A 14 12.20 -13.12 2.54
N ALA A 15 13.20 -12.31 2.88
CA ALA A 15 13.23 -10.89 2.57
C ALA A 15 13.21 -10.61 1.06
N LYS A 16 13.95 -11.40 0.27
CA LYS A 16 14.05 -11.19 -1.19
C LYS A 16 12.72 -11.48 -1.88
N GLY A 17 12.10 -12.63 -1.55
CA GLY A 17 10.79 -13.00 -2.08
C GLY A 17 9.70 -12.03 -1.65
N GLY A 18 9.70 -11.66 -0.36
CA GLY A 18 8.74 -10.70 0.20
C GLY A 18 8.77 -9.36 -0.52
N VAL A 19 9.96 -8.78 -0.75
CA VAL A 19 10.08 -7.48 -1.44
C VAL A 19 9.48 -7.53 -2.84
N VAL A 20 9.72 -8.59 -3.60
CA VAL A 20 9.16 -8.74 -4.95
C VAL A 20 7.64 -8.86 -4.91
N VAL A 21 7.11 -9.69 -4.00
CA VAL A 21 5.66 -9.89 -3.86
C VAL A 21 4.97 -8.60 -3.43
N PHE A 22 5.43 -7.95 -2.36
CA PHE A 22 4.82 -6.72 -1.86
C PHE A 22 4.92 -5.59 -2.89
N GLY A 23 6.07 -5.41 -3.54
CA GLY A 23 6.23 -4.41 -4.59
C GLY A 23 5.30 -4.65 -5.78
N THR A 24 5.13 -5.91 -6.19
CA THR A 24 4.19 -6.27 -7.27
C THR A 24 2.75 -5.96 -6.86
N VAL A 25 2.34 -6.32 -5.64
CA VAL A 25 1.00 -6.01 -5.12
C VAL A 25 0.76 -4.50 -5.07
N GLU A 26 1.72 -3.71 -4.59
CA GLU A 26 1.61 -2.24 -4.54
C GLU A 26 1.41 -1.64 -5.94
N ILE A 27 2.15 -2.11 -6.95
CA ILE A 27 1.99 -1.68 -8.34
C ILE A 27 0.60 -2.03 -8.87
N VAL A 28 0.14 -3.26 -8.66
CA VAL A 28 -1.19 -3.69 -9.13
C VAL A 28 -2.29 -2.86 -8.47
N VAL A 29 -2.21 -2.64 -7.15
CA VAL A 29 -3.18 -1.81 -6.43
C VAL A 29 -3.18 -0.38 -6.95
N ALA A 30 -2.01 0.21 -7.19
CA ALA A 30 -1.90 1.55 -7.74
C ALA A 30 -2.56 1.66 -9.13
N LEU A 31 -2.33 0.67 -10.00
CA LEU A 31 -2.96 0.63 -11.33
C LEU A 31 -4.48 0.51 -11.24
N LEU A 32 -5.00 -0.35 -10.35
CA LEU A 32 -6.44 -0.50 -10.13
C LEU A 32 -7.09 0.81 -9.66
N LEU A 33 -6.44 1.52 -8.73
CA LEU A 33 -6.91 2.82 -8.24
C LEU A 33 -6.90 3.89 -9.34
N ILE A 34 -5.85 3.93 -10.18
CA ILE A 34 -5.74 4.91 -11.30
C ILE A 34 -6.81 4.65 -12.36
N VAL A 35 -7.02 3.39 -12.73
CA VAL A 35 -8.01 3.01 -13.75
C VAL A 35 -9.45 3.13 -13.20
N GLY A 36 -9.64 3.06 -11.88
CA GLY A 36 -10.96 3.08 -11.26
C GLY A 36 -11.67 1.73 -11.32
N LEU A 37 -10.91 0.63 -11.39
CA LEU A 37 -11.41 -0.75 -11.45
C LEU A 37 -11.29 -1.42 -10.08
N PHE A 38 -12.33 -2.13 -9.64
CA PHE A 38 -12.40 -2.78 -8.32
C PHE A 38 -11.97 -1.85 -7.16
N THR A 39 -12.42 -0.58 -7.22
CA THR A 39 -11.88 0.51 -6.38
C THR A 39 -12.02 0.24 -4.89
N GLN A 40 -13.05 -0.47 -4.44
CA GLN A 40 -13.22 -0.82 -3.04
C GLN A 40 -12.17 -1.81 -2.55
N ILE A 41 -11.92 -2.89 -3.29
CA ILE A 41 -10.87 -3.87 -2.95
C ILE A 41 -9.49 -3.21 -3.05
N ALA A 42 -9.27 -2.41 -4.09
CA ALA A 42 -8.03 -1.66 -4.25
C ALA A 42 -7.83 -0.64 -3.13
N ALA A 43 -8.89 0.02 -2.67
CA ALA A 43 -8.86 0.96 -1.55
C ALA A 43 -8.54 0.24 -0.23
N LEU A 44 -9.15 -0.92 0.04
CA LEU A 44 -8.86 -1.74 1.22
C LEU A 44 -7.39 -2.19 1.25
N LEU A 45 -6.88 -2.70 0.14
CA LEU A 45 -5.46 -3.08 0.03
C LEU A 45 -4.55 -1.85 0.17
N GLY A 46 -4.92 -0.73 -0.46
CA GLY A 46 -4.23 0.55 -0.32
C GLY A 46 -4.18 1.02 1.13
N ILE A 47 -5.26 0.86 1.90
CA ILE A 47 -5.32 1.23 3.32
C ILE A 47 -4.30 0.42 4.12
N VAL A 48 -4.25 -0.90 3.89
CA VAL A 48 -3.27 -1.77 4.54
C VAL A 48 -1.84 -1.36 4.18
N ILE A 49 -1.58 -1.02 2.92
CA ILE A 49 -0.28 -0.51 2.46
C ILE A 49 0.05 0.82 3.14
N ALA A 50 -0.87 1.79 3.17
CA ALA A 50 -0.65 3.09 3.80
C ALA A 50 -0.38 2.97 5.30
N LEU A 51 -1.13 2.11 6.01
CA LEU A 51 -0.92 1.81 7.42
C LEU A 51 0.44 1.16 7.67
N LYS A 52 0.86 0.20 6.82
CA LYS A 52 2.21 -0.38 6.86
C LYS A 52 3.27 0.71 6.76
N MET A 53 3.13 1.63 5.80
CA MET A 53 4.11 2.71 5.61
C MET A 53 4.15 3.69 6.79
N LEU A 54 3.00 4.00 7.39
CA LEU A 54 2.93 4.84 8.59
C LEU A 54 3.59 4.18 9.81
N TRP A 55 3.33 2.88 10.01
CA TRP A 55 3.86 2.15 11.15
C TRP A 55 5.37 1.91 11.04
N PHE A 56 5.84 1.55 9.84
CA PHE A 56 7.22 1.13 9.62
C PHE A 56 8.14 2.22 9.05
N GLY A 57 7.62 3.41 8.74
CA GLY A 57 8.35 4.50 8.10
C GLY A 57 9.62 4.92 8.83
N GLU A 58 9.59 4.94 10.16
CA GLU A 58 10.79 5.27 10.96
C GLU A 58 11.74 4.08 11.14
N THR A 59 11.23 2.85 11.03
CA THR A 59 12.05 1.64 11.17
C THR A 59 12.84 1.33 9.91
N TYR A 60 12.27 1.62 8.74
CA TYR A 60 12.85 1.29 7.44
C TYR A 60 12.87 2.50 6.49
N PRO A 61 13.60 3.59 6.83
CA PRO A 61 13.61 4.84 6.06
C PRO A 61 14.19 4.68 4.63
N ARG A 62 14.97 3.62 4.38
CA ARG A 62 15.48 3.30 3.03
C ARG A 62 14.45 2.66 2.10
N PHE A 63 13.35 2.14 2.64
CA PHE A 63 12.26 1.57 1.86
C PHE A 63 11.07 2.53 1.72
N ILE A 64 10.94 3.45 2.66
CA ILE A 64 9.80 4.34 2.81
C ILE A 64 10.31 5.77 2.64
N HIS A 65 10.16 6.28 1.41
CA HIS A 65 10.83 7.52 0.98
C HIS A 65 10.03 8.80 1.25
N HIS A 66 8.73 8.69 1.49
CA HIS A 66 7.88 9.86 1.69
C HIS A 66 7.68 10.18 3.17
N GLU A 67 7.29 11.43 3.45
CA GLU A 67 6.97 11.85 4.80
C GLU A 67 5.69 11.20 5.31
N LYS A 68 5.56 11.05 6.63
CA LYS A 68 4.35 10.52 7.30
C LYS A 68 3.08 11.23 6.85
N ALA A 69 3.14 12.54 6.62
CA ALA A 69 2.01 13.33 6.12
C ALA A 69 1.49 12.83 4.76
N THR A 70 2.37 12.37 3.87
CA THR A 70 1.97 11.83 2.56
C THR A 70 1.14 10.56 2.73
N TYR A 71 1.57 9.65 3.62
CA TYR A 71 0.85 8.41 3.87
C TYR A 71 -0.46 8.63 4.66
N LEU A 72 -0.52 9.65 5.52
CA LEU A 72 -1.76 10.07 6.18
C LEU A 72 -2.78 10.61 5.16
N LEU A 73 -2.34 11.47 4.24
CA LEU A 73 -3.20 11.98 3.18
C LEU A 73 -3.69 10.86 2.27
N LEU A 74 -2.81 9.94 1.89
CA LEU A 74 -3.18 8.76 1.13
C LEU A 74 -4.23 7.92 1.87
N LEU A 75 -4.06 7.69 3.17
CA LEU A 75 -5.03 6.96 3.99
C LEU A 75 -6.41 7.63 3.98
N VAL A 76 -6.47 8.95 4.13
CA VAL A 76 -7.73 9.72 4.09
C VAL A 76 -8.40 9.60 2.71
N ILE A 77 -7.64 9.70 1.62
CA ILE A 77 -8.15 9.53 0.26
C ILE A 77 -8.74 8.12 0.08
N LEU A 78 -8.04 7.09 0.53
CA LEU A 78 -8.49 5.71 0.38
C LEU A 78 -9.74 5.42 1.22
N LEU A 79 -9.84 5.97 2.43
CA LEU A 79 -11.05 5.89 3.26
C LEU A 79 -12.23 6.60 2.58
N SER A 80 -11.98 7.77 1.98
CA SER A 80 -12.99 8.48 1.20
C SER A 80 -13.47 7.65 0.01
N LEU A 81 -12.57 7.03 -0.76
CA LEU A 81 -12.91 6.15 -1.88
C LEU A 81 -13.72 4.93 -1.42
N LEU A 82 -13.36 4.35 -0.28
CA LEU A 82 -14.06 3.19 0.28
C LEU A 82 -15.50 3.53 0.69
N VAL A 83 -15.72 4.66 1.37
CA VAL A 83 -17.04 5.09 1.86
C VAL A 83 -17.92 5.60 0.74
N THR A 84 -17.36 6.38 -0.18
CA THR A 84 -18.14 6.99 -1.27
C THR A 84 -18.43 6.02 -2.41
N GLY A 85 -17.71 4.89 -2.48
CA GLY A 85 -17.85 3.93 -3.58
C GLY A 85 -17.47 4.53 -4.93
N ALA A 86 -16.55 5.50 -4.99
CA ALA A 86 -16.12 6.09 -6.26
C ALA A 86 -15.36 5.02 -7.09
N GLY A 87 -15.98 4.51 -8.16
CA GLY A 87 -15.36 3.54 -9.07
C GLY A 87 -16.30 3.04 -10.17
N ALA A 88 -15.73 2.60 -11.30
CA ALA A 88 -16.50 2.18 -12.49
C ALA A 88 -17.34 0.90 -12.28
N PHE A 89 -17.01 0.12 -11.25
CA PHE A 89 -17.70 -1.11 -10.85
C PHE A 89 -17.92 -1.15 -9.33
N ALA A 90 -18.28 -0.02 -8.73
CA ALA A 90 -18.57 0.03 -7.31
C ALA A 90 -19.76 -0.90 -6.99
N ILE A 91 -19.54 -1.82 -6.06
CA ILE A 91 -20.60 -2.65 -5.48
C ILE A 91 -21.04 -1.92 -4.23
N ASP A 92 -22.33 -1.63 -4.04
CA ASP A 92 -22.77 -1.02 -2.78
C ASP A 92 -22.39 -1.95 -1.61
N LEU A 93 -21.41 -1.54 -0.81
CA LEU A 93 -21.09 -2.22 0.43
C LEU A 93 -22.18 -1.84 1.43
N PRO A 94 -22.83 -2.81 2.11
CA PRO A 94 -23.70 -2.50 3.25
C PRO A 94 -22.81 -2.10 4.43
N LEU A 95 -22.26 -0.89 4.37
CA LEU A 95 -21.58 -0.22 5.48
C LEU A 95 -22.60 0.55 6.31
#